data_AF-A0A521TN51-F1
#
_entry.id   AF-A0A521TN51-F1
#
_cell.length_a   1.000
_cell.length_b   1.000
_cell.length_c   1.000
_cell.angle_alpha   90.00
_cell.angle_beta   90.00
_cell.angle_gamma   90.00
#
_symmetry.space_group_name_H-M   'P 1'
#
loop_
_entity.id
_entity.type
_entity.pdbx_description
1 polymer ?
#
loop_
_entity_poly.entity_id
_entity_poly.type
_entity_poly.pdbx_seq_one_letter_code
_entity_poly.pdbx_strand_id
1 'polypeptide(L)'
;MADLLASRAITPTELAEAALARIAETDGAIHAFLHVDADGALRQAHEADERIDRGECRSRLDGIPVALKDNISTRDQPTTCGSRILEGYLPPYDATVTRRLHAAGAVIVGKTNLDEFAMGSSTEFSAFGPTRNPRDVSRVPGGSSGGSGAAVASGQVPIAFGSDTGGSVRLPASFCGVVGLKPTYGRVSRYGLVAYGSSLDQIGPLARTVEDCATALTAIAGHDPHDATTLPGPVPTFERASESRLDGLRIGVPREYFGEGIDAGVAASIERSIDRLHRLGASIHDVSLPHTRYALAAYYVIAPAEASANLARYDGVKYGLSQRGGRDLWTMVSESRAAGFGPEVLRRIMIGTYALSSGYYDAYYVKAQKVRSLVRADFDTVFESVDLLATPTCPTVAFRFGERTSDPYSMYLADVLTVTLNCAGLPGLVVPADEVDRLPVGLQLIGPALGEPLLFRVADALERMA
;
A
#
# COMPACT_ATOMS: atom_id res chain seq x y z
N MET A 1 8.37 12.53 -17.08
CA MET A 1 9.18 11.47 -17.70
C MET A 1 8.58 11.03 -19.03
N ALA A 2 7.31 10.61 -19.06
CA ALA A 2 6.62 10.26 -20.32
C ALA A 2 6.79 11.30 -21.44
N ASP A 3 6.64 12.60 -21.12
CA ASP A 3 6.80 13.67 -22.12
C ASP A 3 8.24 13.77 -22.68
N LEU A 4 9.25 13.48 -21.85
CA LEU A 4 10.65 13.47 -22.28
C LEU A 4 10.96 12.25 -23.18
N LEU A 5 10.36 11.10 -22.90
CA LEU A 5 10.44 9.92 -23.76
C LEU A 5 9.74 10.19 -25.10
N ALA A 6 8.54 10.79 -25.06
CA ALA A 6 7.78 11.15 -26.25
C ALA A 6 8.51 12.20 -27.11
N SER A 7 9.21 13.15 -26.48
CA SER A 7 10.03 14.15 -27.19
C SER A 7 11.43 13.65 -27.55
N ARG A 8 11.78 12.40 -27.23
CA ARG A 8 13.12 11.80 -27.43
C ARG A 8 14.25 12.58 -26.76
N ALA A 9 13.97 13.24 -25.65
CA ALA A 9 14.98 13.92 -24.85
C ALA A 9 15.77 12.96 -23.95
N ILE A 10 15.19 11.80 -23.65
CA ILE A 10 15.79 10.65 -22.98
C ILE A 10 15.23 9.37 -23.59
N THR A 11 15.90 8.23 -23.41
CA THR A 11 15.38 6.91 -23.79
C THR A 11 14.91 6.08 -22.59
N PRO A 12 13.98 5.14 -22.78
CA PRO A 12 13.70 4.10 -21.78
C PRO A 12 14.95 3.41 -21.22
N THR A 13 15.92 3.05 -22.07
CA THR A 13 17.17 2.41 -21.60
C THR A 13 17.97 3.32 -20.68
N GLU A 14 18.17 4.60 -21.04
CA GLU A 14 18.84 5.57 -20.16
C GLU A 14 18.13 5.72 -18.81
N LEU A 15 16.79 5.70 -18.83
CA LEU A 15 15.99 5.80 -17.61
C LEU A 15 16.10 4.55 -16.73
N ALA A 16 16.14 3.35 -17.33
CA ALA A 16 16.34 2.10 -16.62
C ALA A 16 17.76 2.01 -16.03
N GLU A 17 18.78 2.39 -16.79
CA GLU A 17 20.17 2.48 -16.31
C GLU A 17 20.30 3.44 -15.12
N ALA A 18 19.67 4.62 -15.20
CA ALA A 18 19.66 5.59 -14.11
C ALA A 18 18.98 5.04 -12.84
N ALA A 19 17.85 4.33 -13.00
CA ALA A 19 17.16 3.69 -11.88
C ALA A 19 18.03 2.59 -11.23
N LEU A 20 18.63 1.71 -12.03
CA LEU A 20 19.51 0.64 -11.55
C LEU A 20 20.77 1.19 -10.86
N ALA A 21 21.37 2.24 -11.41
CA ALA A 21 22.50 2.93 -10.79
C ALA A 21 22.11 3.54 -9.43
N ARG A 22 20.93 4.17 -9.35
CA ARG A 22 20.42 4.73 -8.09
C ARG A 22 20.13 3.65 -7.05
N ILE A 23 19.60 2.50 -7.46
CA ILE A 23 19.42 1.33 -6.60
C ILE A 23 20.77 0.87 -6.05
N ALA A 24 21.76 0.65 -6.93
CA ALA A 24 23.10 0.21 -6.52
C ALA A 24 23.77 1.19 -5.54
N GLU A 25 23.59 2.50 -5.74
CA GLU A 25 24.15 3.55 -4.87
C GLU A 25 23.52 3.55 -3.47
N THR A 26 22.21 3.36 -3.37
CA THR A 26 21.46 3.69 -2.14
C THR A 26 20.94 2.47 -1.37
N ASP A 27 20.71 1.34 -2.04
CA ASP A 27 19.98 0.23 -1.42
C ASP A 27 20.79 -0.53 -0.37
N GLY A 28 22.13 -0.44 -0.41
CA GLY A 28 22.97 -0.95 0.68
C GLY A 28 22.67 -0.28 2.04
N ALA A 29 22.23 0.98 2.02
CA ALA A 29 21.82 1.70 3.23
C ALA A 29 20.31 1.58 3.49
N ILE A 30 19.48 1.62 2.44
CA ILE A 30 18.01 1.70 2.57
C ILE A 30 17.37 0.32 2.67
N HIS A 31 17.88 -0.65 1.93
CA HIS A 31 17.37 -2.02 1.84
C HIS A 31 15.88 -2.05 1.46
N ALA A 32 15.52 -1.31 0.40
CA ALA A 32 14.17 -1.24 -0.13
C ALA A 32 13.84 -2.42 -1.05
N PHE A 33 14.83 -3.09 -1.64
CA PHE A 33 14.64 -4.22 -2.54
C PHE A 33 15.04 -5.56 -1.90
N LEU A 34 14.26 -6.61 -2.18
CA LEU A 34 14.62 -8.00 -1.92
C LEU A 34 15.21 -8.67 -3.17
N HIS A 35 14.82 -8.20 -4.34
CA HIS A 35 15.31 -8.69 -5.62
C HIS A 35 15.36 -7.55 -6.63
N VAL A 36 16.45 -7.46 -7.38
CA VAL A 36 16.64 -6.51 -8.49
C VAL A 36 16.97 -7.33 -9.74
N ASP A 37 16.17 -7.16 -10.78
CA ASP A 37 16.33 -7.86 -12.06
C ASP A 37 16.93 -6.89 -13.10
N ALA A 38 18.23 -6.58 -12.93
CA ALA A 38 18.91 -5.61 -13.78
C ALA A 38 18.86 -5.99 -15.26
N ASP A 39 19.15 -7.26 -15.57
CA ASP A 39 19.15 -7.74 -16.96
C ASP A 39 17.74 -7.72 -17.55
N GLY A 40 16.72 -8.13 -16.79
CA GLY A 40 15.33 -8.06 -17.23
C GLY A 40 14.83 -6.64 -17.41
N ALA A 41 15.23 -5.72 -16.54
CA ALA A 41 14.90 -4.31 -16.65
C ALA A 41 15.48 -3.69 -17.93
N LEU A 42 16.77 -3.93 -18.21
CA LEU A 42 17.42 -3.42 -19.43
C LEU A 42 16.82 -4.03 -20.71
N ARG A 43 16.48 -5.32 -20.71
CA ARG A 43 15.77 -5.94 -21.84
C ARG A 43 14.40 -5.28 -22.09
N GLN A 44 13.59 -5.14 -21.05
CA GLN A 44 12.28 -4.48 -21.14
C GLN A 44 12.39 -3.03 -21.64
N ALA A 45 13.44 -2.31 -21.21
CA ALA A 45 13.70 -0.94 -21.61
C ALA A 45 14.13 -0.84 -23.08
N HIS A 46 15.02 -1.71 -23.56
CA HIS A 46 15.39 -1.78 -24.97
C HIS A 46 14.18 -2.10 -25.87
N GLU A 47 13.33 -3.03 -25.45
CA GLU A 47 12.07 -3.29 -26.17
C GLU A 47 11.13 -2.07 -26.18
N ALA A 48 11.18 -1.22 -25.15
CA ALA A 48 10.43 0.03 -25.11
C ALA A 48 11.05 1.09 -26.04
N ASP A 49 12.38 1.21 -26.11
CA ASP A 49 13.08 2.07 -27.07
C ASP A 49 12.59 1.75 -28.50
N GLU A 50 12.66 0.48 -28.89
CA GLU A 50 12.25 0.03 -30.22
C GLU A 50 10.78 0.34 -30.53
N ARG A 51 9.87 0.17 -29.55
CA ARG A 51 8.45 0.50 -29.71
C ARG A 51 8.25 2.01 -29.88
N ILE A 52 8.89 2.82 -29.05
CA ILE A 52 8.76 4.28 -29.09
C ILE A 52 9.36 4.83 -30.40
N ASP A 53 10.47 4.27 -30.88
CA ASP A 53 11.09 4.66 -32.15
C ASP A 53 10.18 4.41 -33.36
N ARG A 54 9.40 3.31 -33.32
CA ARG A 54 8.37 3.01 -34.32
C ARG A 54 7.07 3.80 -34.15
N GLY A 55 6.94 4.61 -33.10
CA GLY A 55 5.70 5.32 -32.79
C GLY A 55 4.60 4.44 -32.21
N GLU A 56 4.95 3.28 -31.65
CA GLU A 56 4.07 2.25 -31.10
C GLU A 56 3.98 2.32 -29.56
N CYS A 57 4.11 3.52 -28.99
CA CYS A 57 4.04 3.73 -27.54
C CYS A 57 2.70 3.24 -26.97
N ARG A 58 2.76 2.35 -25.98
CA ARG A 58 1.58 1.64 -25.45
C ARG A 58 0.80 2.46 -24.43
N SER A 59 1.51 3.24 -23.62
CA SER A 59 0.91 4.02 -22.53
C SER A 59 1.86 5.09 -22.01
N ARG A 60 1.41 5.92 -21.07
CA ARG A 60 2.26 6.86 -20.34
C ARG A 60 3.30 6.19 -19.42
N LEU A 61 3.19 4.87 -19.21
CA LEU A 61 4.18 4.08 -18.48
C LEU A 61 5.13 3.30 -19.39
N ASP A 62 5.00 3.38 -20.72
CA ASP A 62 5.89 2.64 -21.63
C ASP A 62 7.34 3.12 -21.45
N GLY A 63 8.23 2.20 -21.07
CA GLY A 63 9.62 2.50 -20.76
C GLY A 63 9.89 3.10 -19.37
N ILE A 64 8.87 3.26 -18.50
CA ILE A 64 9.03 3.82 -17.16
C ILE A 64 9.43 2.72 -16.16
N PRO A 65 10.53 2.87 -15.40
CA PRO A 65 10.91 1.96 -14.32
C PRO A 65 9.88 1.96 -13.18
N VAL A 66 9.44 0.77 -12.77
CA VAL A 66 8.53 0.57 -11.64
C VAL A 66 8.99 -0.60 -10.78
N ALA A 67 8.62 -0.58 -9.50
CA ALA A 67 8.90 -1.69 -8.58
C ALA A 67 7.62 -2.31 -8.02
N LEU A 68 7.64 -3.62 -7.74
CA LEU A 68 6.50 -4.35 -7.18
C LEU A 68 6.81 -4.85 -5.78
N LYS A 69 5.91 -4.65 -4.81
CA LYS A 69 6.01 -5.29 -3.50
C LYS A 69 6.09 -6.81 -3.65
N ASP A 70 6.96 -7.43 -2.87
CA ASP A 70 7.28 -8.86 -3.01
C ASP A 70 6.18 -9.84 -2.55
N ASN A 71 4.97 -9.34 -2.28
CA ASN A 71 3.76 -10.16 -2.17
C ASN A 71 2.87 -10.11 -3.42
N ILE A 72 3.35 -9.53 -4.51
CA ILE A 72 2.70 -9.52 -5.83
C ILE A 72 3.44 -10.51 -6.72
N SER A 73 2.71 -11.51 -7.24
CA SER A 73 3.28 -12.58 -8.07
C SER A 73 3.82 -12.06 -9.41
N THR A 74 5.00 -12.52 -9.75
CA THR A 74 5.76 -12.25 -10.99
C THR A 74 6.32 -13.58 -11.47
N ARG A 75 6.06 -13.98 -12.72
CA ARG A 75 6.48 -15.31 -13.20
C ARG A 75 7.99 -15.41 -13.40
N ASP A 76 8.63 -14.30 -13.71
CA ASP A 76 10.04 -14.15 -14.05
C ASP A 76 10.91 -13.74 -12.86
N GLN A 77 10.31 -13.35 -11.73
CA GLN A 77 11.01 -12.89 -10.53
C GLN A 77 10.50 -13.62 -9.27
N PRO A 78 11.36 -13.88 -8.26
CA PRO A 78 10.95 -14.51 -7.03
C PRO A 78 9.82 -13.74 -6.31
N THR A 79 9.03 -14.43 -5.50
CA THR A 79 7.98 -13.83 -4.67
C THR A 79 8.00 -14.47 -3.28
N THR A 80 8.72 -13.85 -2.34
CA THR A 80 8.98 -14.41 -1.02
C THR A 80 8.02 -13.89 0.06
N CYS A 81 7.30 -12.80 -0.22
CA CYS A 81 6.48 -12.09 0.76
C CYS A 81 7.27 -11.66 2.01
N GLY A 82 8.58 -11.45 1.90
CA GLY A 82 9.43 -11.12 3.04
C GLY A 82 9.58 -12.28 4.03
N SER A 83 9.29 -13.52 3.62
CA SER A 83 9.24 -14.72 4.48
C SER A 83 10.23 -15.79 4.04
N ARG A 84 10.79 -16.51 5.02
CA ARG A 84 11.62 -17.71 4.77
C ARG A 84 10.80 -18.87 4.23
N ILE A 85 9.49 -18.94 4.51
CA ILE A 85 8.66 -20.04 4.01
C ILE A 85 8.50 -20.04 2.49
N LEU A 86 8.73 -18.89 1.84
CA LEU A 86 8.69 -18.71 0.39
C LEU A 86 10.06 -18.28 -0.18
N GLU A 87 11.14 -18.43 0.58
CA GLU A 87 12.48 -18.17 0.07
C GLU A 87 12.77 -19.06 -1.15
N GLY A 88 13.13 -18.44 -2.28
CA GLY A 88 13.34 -19.14 -3.56
C GLY A 88 12.07 -19.54 -4.32
N TYR A 89 10.87 -19.18 -3.85
CA TYR A 89 9.64 -19.43 -4.60
C TYR A 89 9.57 -18.56 -5.86
N LEU A 90 9.52 -19.21 -7.02
CA LEU A 90 9.25 -18.59 -8.31
C LEU A 90 7.79 -18.89 -8.72
N PRO A 91 6.90 -17.88 -8.76
CA PRO A 91 5.51 -18.08 -9.17
C PRO A 91 5.39 -18.67 -10.59
N PRO A 92 4.46 -19.63 -10.83
CA PRO A 92 4.22 -20.13 -12.17
C PRO A 92 3.31 -19.22 -13.02
N TYR A 93 2.93 -18.05 -12.50
CA TYR A 93 2.01 -17.11 -13.13
C TYR A 93 2.23 -15.68 -12.64
N ASP A 94 1.77 -14.72 -13.44
CA ASP A 94 1.77 -13.30 -13.13
C ASP A 94 0.48 -12.89 -12.42
N ALA A 95 0.60 -11.99 -11.44
CA ALA A 95 -0.55 -11.27 -10.95
C ALA A 95 -1.19 -10.45 -12.07
N THR A 96 -2.49 -10.15 -11.95
CA THR A 96 -3.18 -9.35 -12.97
C THR A 96 -2.56 -7.96 -13.11
N VAL A 97 -2.12 -7.34 -12.01
CA VAL A 97 -1.41 -6.06 -12.05
C VAL A 97 -0.08 -6.16 -12.80
N THR A 98 0.68 -7.25 -12.61
CA THR A 98 1.93 -7.51 -13.33
C THR A 98 1.68 -7.63 -14.83
N ARG A 99 0.67 -8.41 -15.25
CA ARG A 99 0.26 -8.52 -16.66
C ARG A 99 -0.12 -7.17 -17.26
N ARG A 100 -0.87 -6.36 -16.51
CA ARG A 100 -1.29 -5.02 -16.95
C ARG A 100 -0.10 -4.07 -17.11
N LEU A 101 0.88 -4.14 -16.22
CA LEU A 101 2.10 -3.32 -16.30
C LEU A 101 2.96 -3.68 -17.50
N HIS A 102 3.18 -4.97 -17.77
CA HIS A 102 3.86 -5.39 -19.00
C HIS A 102 3.07 -4.97 -20.26
N ALA A 103 1.75 -5.10 -20.24
CA ALA A 103 0.90 -4.63 -21.34
C ALA A 103 0.96 -3.11 -21.52
N ALA A 104 1.14 -2.35 -20.45
CA ALA A 104 1.37 -0.90 -20.48
C ALA A 104 2.79 -0.52 -20.93
N GLY A 105 3.71 -1.48 -21.01
CA GLY A 105 5.12 -1.27 -21.38
C GLY A 105 6.02 -0.81 -20.22
N ALA A 106 5.55 -0.89 -18.98
CA ALA A 106 6.35 -0.52 -17.81
C ALA A 106 7.55 -1.47 -17.65
N VAL A 107 8.67 -0.93 -17.18
CA VAL A 107 9.90 -1.68 -16.91
C VAL A 107 9.92 -2.09 -15.45
N ILE A 108 9.67 -3.36 -15.14
CA ILE A 108 9.65 -3.84 -13.75
C ILE A 108 11.09 -4.12 -13.29
N VAL A 109 11.65 -3.26 -12.43
CA VAL A 109 13.06 -3.36 -12.02
C VAL A 109 13.33 -4.38 -10.92
N GLY A 110 12.30 -4.82 -10.20
CA GLY A 110 12.45 -5.80 -9.14
C GLY A 110 11.36 -5.78 -8.09
N LYS A 111 11.65 -6.47 -6.98
CA LYS A 111 10.73 -6.74 -5.88
C LYS A 111 11.12 -5.98 -4.62
N THR A 112 10.22 -5.15 -4.10
CA THR A 112 10.47 -4.36 -2.88
C THR A 112 10.16 -5.14 -1.61
N ASN A 113 10.91 -4.80 -0.56
CA ASN A 113 10.80 -5.38 0.77
C ASN A 113 9.50 -4.97 1.49
N LEU A 114 9.12 -5.78 2.48
CA LEU A 114 7.87 -5.67 3.22
C LEU A 114 7.97 -6.37 4.58
N ASP A 115 7.07 -6.01 5.50
CA ASP A 115 6.79 -6.90 6.64
C ASP A 115 6.32 -8.26 6.12
N GLU A 116 6.78 -9.33 6.77
CA GLU A 116 6.47 -10.71 6.41
C GLU A 116 4.96 -10.92 6.21
N PHE A 117 4.57 -11.45 5.05
CA PHE A 117 3.15 -11.65 4.66
C PHE A 117 2.28 -10.40 4.79
N ALA A 118 2.86 -9.21 4.63
CA ALA A 118 2.21 -7.93 4.80
C ALA A 118 1.71 -7.64 6.23
N MET A 119 2.21 -8.35 7.25
CA MET A 119 1.76 -8.26 8.64
C MET A 119 2.72 -7.41 9.48
N GLY A 120 2.49 -6.10 9.49
CA GLY A 120 3.25 -5.14 10.28
C GLY A 120 3.10 -3.72 9.75
N SER A 121 3.65 -2.77 10.50
CA SER A 121 3.53 -1.33 10.24
C SER A 121 4.89 -0.63 10.24
N SER A 122 5.99 -1.37 10.09
CA SER A 122 7.36 -0.82 10.13
C SER A 122 8.37 -1.45 9.16
N THR A 123 8.04 -2.57 8.54
CA THR A 123 8.96 -3.40 7.72
C THR A 123 10.09 -4.06 8.55
N GLU A 124 10.03 -3.97 9.88
CA GLU A 124 10.96 -4.65 10.79
C GLU A 124 10.75 -6.17 10.82
N PHE A 125 9.54 -6.64 10.50
CA PHE A 125 9.25 -8.07 10.49
C PHE A 125 9.69 -8.79 9.21
N SER A 126 10.32 -8.10 8.25
CA SER A 126 10.91 -8.78 7.09
C SER A 126 11.95 -9.82 7.54
N ALA A 127 11.80 -11.07 7.11
CA ALA A 127 12.74 -12.14 7.43
C ALA A 127 14.11 -12.01 6.73
N PHE A 128 14.24 -11.00 5.86
CA PHE A 128 15.48 -10.63 5.17
C PHE A 128 16.13 -9.37 5.75
N GLY A 129 15.51 -8.74 6.75
CA GLY A 129 16.01 -7.55 7.43
C GLY A 129 15.23 -6.28 7.10
N PRO A 130 15.33 -5.24 7.94
CA PRO A 130 14.50 -4.06 7.85
C PRO A 130 14.87 -3.18 6.66
N THR A 131 13.87 -2.54 6.05
CA THR A 131 14.05 -1.34 5.22
C THR A 131 14.17 -0.12 6.13
N ARG A 132 15.00 0.86 5.75
CA ARG A 132 15.22 2.12 6.47
C ARG A 132 14.53 3.30 5.81
N ASN A 133 14.07 4.27 6.62
CA ASN A 133 13.47 5.48 6.10
C ASN A 133 14.52 6.36 5.39
N PRO A 134 14.32 6.77 4.12
CA PRO A 134 15.29 7.61 3.41
C PRO A 134 15.51 9.01 4.03
N ARG A 135 14.59 9.50 4.86
CA ARG A 135 14.71 10.78 5.58
C ARG A 135 15.57 10.68 6.85
N ASP A 136 15.55 9.51 7.50
CA ASP A 136 16.34 9.20 8.70
C ASP A 136 16.52 7.68 8.82
N VAL A 137 17.72 7.19 8.55
CA VAL A 137 18.03 5.75 8.54
C VAL A 137 17.95 5.07 9.91
N SER A 138 17.75 5.84 10.99
CA SER A 138 17.46 5.31 12.33
C SER A 138 15.96 5.04 12.56
N ARG A 139 15.11 5.35 11.58
CA ARG A 139 13.65 5.27 11.66
C ARG A 139 13.06 4.34 10.62
N VAL A 140 11.84 3.90 10.92
CA VAL A 140 11.08 2.99 10.08
C VAL A 140 10.50 3.72 8.86
N PRO A 141 10.42 3.07 7.69
CA PRO A 141 9.73 3.59 6.50
C PRO A 141 8.21 3.38 6.56
N GLY A 142 7.69 2.86 7.67
CA GLY A 142 6.31 2.39 7.80
C GLY A 142 6.16 0.97 7.28
N GLY A 143 4.94 0.46 7.25
CA GLY A 143 4.69 -0.89 6.80
C GLY A 143 3.23 -1.16 6.45
N SER A 144 2.94 -2.27 5.78
CA SER A 144 3.92 -3.29 5.36
C SER A 144 4.58 -3.03 4.02
N SER A 145 4.20 -1.99 3.25
CA SER A 145 4.86 -1.66 1.96
C SER A 145 6.04 -0.68 2.14
N GLY A 146 6.83 -0.82 3.21
CA GLY A 146 7.92 0.11 3.53
C GLY A 146 9.00 0.16 2.45
N GLY A 147 9.35 -0.98 1.84
CA GLY A 147 10.25 -1.03 0.69
C GLY A 147 9.73 -0.21 -0.50
N SER A 148 8.44 -0.32 -0.84
CA SER A 148 7.83 0.47 -1.92
C SER A 148 7.87 1.97 -1.62
N GLY A 149 7.55 2.38 -0.39
CA GLY A 149 7.60 3.79 0.00
C GLY A 149 9.03 4.34 -0.01
N ALA A 150 9.98 3.57 0.53
CA ALA A 150 11.39 3.95 0.58
C ALA A 150 12.02 4.04 -0.82
N ALA A 151 11.70 3.11 -1.73
CA ALA A 151 12.21 3.11 -3.10
C ALA A 151 11.78 4.35 -3.90
N VAL A 152 10.54 4.80 -3.71
CA VAL A 152 10.05 6.03 -4.34
C VAL A 152 10.70 7.26 -3.71
N ALA A 153 10.77 7.32 -2.39
CA ALA A 153 11.32 8.47 -1.65
C ALA A 153 12.83 8.65 -1.84
N SER A 154 13.57 7.57 -2.05
CA SER A 154 15.01 7.60 -2.33
C SER A 154 15.36 7.91 -3.78
N GLY A 155 14.35 7.98 -4.66
CA GLY A 155 14.50 8.22 -6.09
C GLY A 155 14.95 7.00 -6.89
N GLN A 156 14.97 5.79 -6.28
CA GLN A 156 15.33 4.55 -6.97
C GLN A 156 14.35 4.22 -8.12
N VAL A 157 13.06 4.48 -7.93
CA VAL A 157 12.03 4.41 -8.98
C VAL A 157 11.05 5.58 -8.87
N PRO A 158 10.42 6.01 -9.98
CA PRO A 158 9.34 7.01 -9.94
C PRO A 158 8.05 6.49 -9.31
N ILE A 159 7.74 5.20 -9.51
CA ILE A 159 6.49 4.56 -9.09
C ILE A 159 6.81 3.18 -8.52
N ALA A 160 6.18 2.84 -7.41
CA ALA A 160 6.17 1.48 -6.87
C ALA A 160 4.73 1.06 -6.56
N PHE A 161 4.48 -0.24 -6.52
CA PHE A 161 3.19 -0.79 -6.15
C PHE A 161 3.31 -1.51 -4.81
N GLY A 162 2.34 -1.26 -3.93
CA GLY A 162 2.20 -1.90 -2.63
C GLY A 162 0.85 -2.59 -2.48
N SER A 163 0.61 -3.12 -1.29
CA SER A 163 -0.69 -3.67 -0.88
C SER A 163 -1.09 -3.06 0.46
N ASP A 164 -2.37 -2.74 0.61
CA ASP A 164 -2.96 -2.07 1.78
C ASP A 164 -4.10 -2.91 2.35
N THR A 165 -3.87 -3.49 3.53
CA THR A 165 -4.88 -4.27 4.27
C THR A 165 -5.45 -3.50 5.45
N GLY A 166 -4.65 -2.63 6.07
CA GLY A 166 -5.05 -1.79 7.20
C GLY A 166 -4.41 -0.40 7.20
N GLY A 167 -3.81 0.03 6.09
CA GLY A 167 -2.94 1.22 6.01
C GLY A 167 -1.64 0.98 5.27
N SER A 168 -1.39 -0.25 4.80
CA SER A 168 -0.06 -0.68 4.39
C SER A 168 0.50 -0.06 3.10
N VAL A 169 -0.24 0.79 2.39
CA VAL A 169 0.29 1.70 1.36
C VAL A 169 0.37 3.13 1.89
N ARG A 170 -0.70 3.57 2.57
CA ARG A 170 -0.87 4.94 3.06
C ARG A 170 0.11 5.31 4.18
N LEU A 171 0.36 4.40 5.11
CA LEU A 171 1.31 4.61 6.20
C LEU A 171 2.75 4.76 5.68
N PRO A 172 3.28 3.86 4.83
CA PRO A 172 4.56 4.10 4.18
C PRO A 172 4.63 5.39 3.36
N ALA A 173 3.54 5.76 2.68
CA ALA A 173 3.48 7.02 1.94
C ALA A 173 3.64 8.24 2.86
N SER A 174 2.94 8.25 4.00
CA SER A 174 3.08 9.28 5.04
C SER A 174 4.50 9.34 5.60
N PHE A 175 5.05 8.20 6.05
CA PHE A 175 6.37 8.18 6.71
C PHE A 175 7.54 8.49 5.78
N CYS A 176 7.45 8.11 4.51
CA CYS A 176 8.50 8.38 3.53
C CYS A 176 8.31 9.73 2.80
N GLY A 177 7.16 10.41 2.99
CA GLY A 177 6.86 11.68 2.36
C GLY A 177 6.65 11.56 0.86
N VAL A 178 5.85 10.57 0.44
CA VAL A 178 5.47 10.31 -0.96
C VAL A 178 3.95 10.24 -1.09
N VAL A 179 3.45 10.25 -2.32
CA VAL A 179 2.02 10.06 -2.59
C VAL A 179 1.71 8.56 -2.57
N GLY A 180 0.60 8.16 -1.94
CA GLY A 180 0.18 6.76 -1.90
C GLY A 180 -1.33 6.62 -1.90
N LEU A 181 -1.86 5.75 -2.75
CA LEU A 181 -3.29 5.50 -2.85
C LEU A 181 -3.62 4.06 -2.50
N LYS A 182 -4.56 3.87 -1.59
CA LYS A 182 -5.39 2.66 -1.56
C LYS A 182 -6.67 2.92 -2.35
N PRO A 183 -6.92 2.26 -3.49
CA PRO A 183 -8.16 2.47 -4.22
C PRO A 183 -9.36 1.79 -3.53
N THR A 184 -10.55 1.97 -4.09
CA THR A 184 -11.77 1.29 -3.64
C THR A 184 -11.57 -0.22 -3.67
N TYR A 185 -12.10 -0.95 -2.68
CA TYR A 185 -12.08 -2.41 -2.73
C TYR A 185 -12.79 -2.91 -4.00
N GLY A 186 -12.11 -3.77 -4.77
CA GLY A 186 -12.56 -4.23 -6.09
C GLY A 186 -12.19 -3.33 -7.28
N ARG A 187 -11.56 -2.16 -7.09
CA ARG A 187 -11.05 -1.32 -8.20
C ARG A 187 -9.88 -1.97 -8.96
N VAL A 188 -8.99 -2.61 -8.21
CA VAL A 188 -7.82 -3.34 -8.71
C VAL A 188 -8.01 -4.82 -8.39
N SER A 189 -7.58 -5.70 -9.30
CA SER A 189 -7.64 -7.15 -9.10
C SER A 189 -6.66 -7.60 -8.03
N ARG A 190 -7.09 -8.56 -7.22
CA ARG A 190 -6.28 -9.27 -6.22
C ARG A 190 -5.76 -10.60 -6.74
N TYR A 191 -6.04 -10.98 -7.99
CA TYR A 191 -5.48 -12.19 -8.58
C TYR A 191 -3.95 -12.10 -8.65
N GLY A 192 -3.28 -13.04 -7.98
CA GLY A 192 -1.82 -13.09 -7.81
C GLY A 192 -1.23 -12.18 -6.75
N LEU A 193 -2.06 -11.42 -6.02
CA LEU A 193 -1.68 -10.89 -4.71
C LEU A 193 -1.69 -12.04 -3.70
N VAL A 194 -0.59 -12.23 -2.99
CA VAL A 194 -0.55 -13.18 -1.88
C VAL A 194 -1.40 -12.64 -0.73
N ALA A 195 -2.53 -13.30 -0.49
CA ALA A 195 -3.58 -12.81 0.39
C ALA A 195 -3.16 -12.79 1.86
N TYR A 196 -3.43 -11.66 2.51
CA TYR A 196 -3.43 -11.51 3.96
C TYR A 196 -4.87 -11.50 4.47
N GLY A 197 -5.59 -10.38 4.30
CA GLY A 197 -7.01 -10.24 4.63
C GLY A 197 -7.83 -10.09 3.34
N SER A 198 -8.33 -11.19 2.79
CA SER A 198 -9.06 -11.24 1.52
C SER A 198 -10.19 -10.20 1.37
N SER A 199 -10.89 -9.85 2.45
CA SER A 199 -11.97 -8.85 2.42
C SER A 199 -11.50 -7.41 2.63
N LEU A 200 -10.19 -7.19 2.75
CA LEU A 200 -9.56 -5.92 3.13
C LEU A 200 -8.42 -5.51 2.19
N ASP A 201 -7.69 -6.50 1.66
CA ASP A 201 -6.52 -6.35 0.81
C ASP A 201 -6.86 -5.56 -0.45
N GLN A 202 -6.02 -4.58 -0.78
CA GLN A 202 -6.06 -3.94 -2.08
C GLN A 202 -4.67 -3.50 -2.55
N ILE A 203 -4.35 -3.73 -3.82
CA ILE A 203 -3.12 -3.21 -4.43
C ILE A 203 -3.28 -1.71 -4.70
N GLY A 204 -2.23 -0.94 -4.42
CA GLY A 204 -2.22 0.50 -4.57
C GLY A 204 -0.87 1.05 -5.01
N PRO A 205 -0.84 2.12 -5.83
CA PRO A 205 0.41 2.77 -6.22
C PRO A 205 0.97 3.69 -5.13
N LEU A 206 2.29 3.82 -5.12
CA LEU A 206 3.05 4.87 -4.46
C LEU A 206 3.88 5.60 -5.53
N ALA A 207 3.91 6.93 -5.48
CA ALA A 207 4.64 7.73 -6.45
C ALA A 207 5.11 9.05 -5.84
N ARG A 208 6.00 9.76 -6.54
CA ARG A 208 6.47 11.08 -6.08
C ARG A 208 5.46 12.19 -6.24
N THR A 209 4.57 12.08 -7.23
CA THR A 209 3.58 13.10 -7.57
C THR A 209 2.17 12.51 -7.64
N VAL A 210 1.17 13.38 -7.51
CA VAL A 210 -0.24 13.01 -7.66
C VAL A 210 -0.53 12.49 -9.07
N GLU A 211 0.04 13.12 -10.10
CA GLU A 211 -0.11 12.71 -11.51
C GLU A 211 0.47 11.31 -11.77
N ASP A 212 1.66 11.02 -11.25
CA ASP A 212 2.29 9.70 -11.41
C ASP A 212 1.46 8.61 -10.71
N CYS A 213 0.91 8.92 -9.53
CA CYS A 213 0.04 8.00 -8.78
C CYS A 213 -1.28 7.71 -9.54
N ALA A 214 -1.89 8.73 -10.14
CA ALA A 214 -3.08 8.62 -10.98
C ALA A 214 -2.81 7.80 -12.26
N THR A 215 -1.68 8.05 -12.92
CA THR A 215 -1.22 7.30 -14.09
C THR A 215 -1.00 5.82 -13.74
N ALA A 216 -0.35 5.55 -12.61
CA ALA A 216 -0.14 4.20 -12.10
C ALA A 216 -1.45 3.46 -11.82
N LEU A 217 -2.43 4.10 -11.17
CA LEU A 217 -3.74 3.50 -10.93
C LEU A 217 -4.45 3.17 -12.26
N THR A 218 -4.42 4.08 -13.23
CA THR A 218 -5.03 3.88 -14.56
C THR A 218 -4.54 2.59 -15.20
N ALA A 219 -3.22 2.32 -15.12
CA ALA A 219 -2.62 1.15 -15.73
C ALA A 219 -3.08 -0.17 -15.07
N ILE A 220 -3.34 -0.19 -13.76
CA ILE A 220 -3.61 -1.43 -13.03
C ILE A 220 -5.10 -1.66 -12.68
N ALA A 221 -5.95 -0.65 -12.78
CA ALA A 221 -7.36 -0.73 -12.40
C ALA A 221 -8.23 -1.43 -13.45
N GLY A 222 -9.40 -1.90 -13.03
CA GLY A 222 -10.45 -2.43 -13.91
C GLY A 222 -10.79 -3.89 -13.64
N HIS A 223 -11.95 -4.31 -14.17
CA HIS A 223 -12.49 -5.65 -14.01
C HIS A 223 -11.51 -6.75 -14.46
N ASP A 224 -11.47 -7.85 -13.73
CA ASP A 224 -10.63 -9.02 -14.04
C ASP A 224 -11.45 -10.31 -13.88
N PRO A 225 -11.61 -11.12 -14.93
CA PRO A 225 -12.35 -12.38 -14.84
C PRO A 225 -11.72 -13.41 -13.89
N HIS A 226 -10.45 -13.25 -13.51
CA HIS A 226 -9.79 -14.11 -12.52
C HIS A 226 -10.04 -13.70 -11.07
N ASP A 227 -10.71 -12.57 -10.84
CA ASP A 227 -11.06 -12.07 -9.52
C ASP A 227 -12.54 -11.65 -9.47
N ALA A 228 -13.36 -12.53 -8.89
CA ALA A 228 -14.79 -12.34 -8.71
C ALA A 228 -15.17 -11.14 -7.82
N THR A 229 -14.20 -10.51 -7.16
CA THR A 229 -14.42 -9.32 -6.31
C THR A 229 -14.13 -8.01 -7.02
N THR A 230 -13.62 -8.04 -8.26
CA THR A 230 -13.46 -6.81 -9.04
C THR A 230 -14.79 -6.23 -9.44
N LEU A 231 -14.93 -4.92 -9.28
CA LEU A 231 -16.15 -4.21 -9.61
C LEU A 231 -16.30 -4.11 -11.14
N PRO A 232 -17.48 -4.40 -11.69
CA PRO A 232 -17.73 -4.21 -13.12
C PRO A 232 -17.83 -2.72 -13.44
N GLY A 233 -17.47 -2.36 -14.67
CA GLY A 233 -17.59 -1.00 -15.20
C GLY A 233 -16.26 -0.41 -15.68
N PRO A 234 -16.31 0.74 -16.36
CA PRO A 234 -15.13 1.40 -16.88
C PRO A 234 -14.26 1.96 -15.75
N VAL A 235 -12.95 1.99 -16.00
CA VAL A 235 -12.01 2.77 -15.19
C VAL A 235 -12.08 4.21 -15.67
N PRO A 236 -12.40 5.18 -14.80
CA PRO A 236 -12.42 6.58 -15.21
C PRO A 236 -10.99 7.06 -15.51
N THR A 237 -10.85 8.02 -16.41
CA THR A 237 -9.58 8.72 -16.57
C THR A 237 -9.34 9.59 -15.33
N PHE A 238 -8.19 9.42 -14.70
CA PHE A 238 -7.79 10.21 -13.53
C PHE A 238 -7.03 11.46 -14.02
N GLU A 239 -7.72 12.31 -14.79
CA GLU A 239 -7.13 13.50 -15.40
C GLU A 239 -6.75 14.55 -14.37
N ARG A 240 -5.75 15.37 -14.72
CA ARG A 240 -5.41 16.58 -13.99
C ARG A 240 -6.61 17.50 -13.90
N ALA A 241 -6.77 18.17 -12.77
CA ALA A 241 -7.77 19.21 -12.66
C ALA A 241 -7.44 20.32 -13.69
N SER A 242 -8.41 20.70 -14.51
CA SER A 242 -8.29 21.87 -15.40
C SER A 242 -8.26 23.18 -14.61
N GLU A 243 -8.79 23.17 -13.39
CA GLU A 243 -8.88 24.31 -12.50
C GLU A 243 -8.30 23.96 -11.12
N SER A 244 -7.54 24.89 -10.55
CA SER A 244 -6.95 24.74 -9.20
C SER A 244 -7.91 25.11 -8.08
N ARG A 245 -9.14 25.56 -8.39
CA ARG A 245 -10.14 25.98 -7.40
C ARG A 245 -11.02 24.80 -6.99
N LEU A 246 -11.42 24.79 -5.71
CA LEU A 246 -12.26 23.78 -5.08
C LEU A 246 -13.62 24.34 -4.66
N ASP A 247 -14.09 25.39 -5.34
CA ASP A 247 -15.34 26.08 -5.02
C ASP A 247 -16.52 25.10 -5.02
N GLY A 248 -17.35 25.17 -3.98
CA GLY A 248 -18.55 24.33 -3.81
C GLY A 248 -18.27 22.93 -3.28
N LEU A 249 -17.00 22.53 -3.11
CA LEU A 249 -16.66 21.25 -2.49
C LEU A 249 -16.83 21.29 -0.97
N ARG A 250 -17.41 20.24 -0.39
CA ARG A 250 -17.59 20.07 1.05
C ARG A 250 -16.60 19.04 1.57
N ILE A 251 -15.68 19.46 2.44
CA ILE A 251 -14.66 18.59 3.03
C ILE A 251 -14.98 18.40 4.51
N GLY A 252 -15.18 17.16 4.92
CA GLY A 252 -15.40 16.79 6.30
C GLY A 252 -14.10 16.61 7.09
N VAL A 253 -14.08 17.05 8.34
CA VAL A 253 -13.00 16.85 9.30
C VAL A 253 -13.55 16.04 10.48
N PRO A 254 -13.25 14.74 10.60
CA PRO A 254 -13.73 13.91 11.69
C PRO A 254 -13.11 14.31 13.03
N ARG A 255 -13.94 14.71 14.00
CA ARG A 255 -13.47 15.14 15.33
C ARG A 255 -12.63 14.09 16.05
N GLU A 256 -12.97 12.82 15.87
CA GLU A 256 -12.27 11.70 16.51
C GLU A 256 -10.82 11.54 16.02
N TYR A 257 -10.45 12.18 14.91
CA TYR A 257 -9.13 12.03 14.26
C TYR A 257 -8.16 13.16 14.64
N PHE A 258 -8.59 14.09 15.49
CA PHE A 258 -7.77 15.17 16.07
C PHE A 258 -7.83 15.14 17.61
N GLY A 259 -8.26 14.00 18.17
CA GLY A 259 -8.43 13.79 19.60
C GLY A 259 -7.18 13.26 20.30
N GLU A 260 -7.42 12.56 21.42
CA GLU A 260 -6.37 11.95 22.24
C GLU A 260 -5.53 10.94 21.45
N GLY A 261 -4.20 10.99 21.62
CA GLY A 261 -3.25 10.06 20.99
C GLY A 261 -2.66 10.54 19.66
N ILE A 262 -3.08 11.71 19.15
CA ILE A 262 -2.47 12.36 17.99
C ILE A 262 -1.38 13.33 18.45
N ASP A 263 -0.20 13.25 17.86
CA ASP A 263 0.88 14.20 18.11
C ASP A 263 0.46 15.63 17.72
N ALA A 264 0.75 16.60 18.59
CA ALA A 264 0.32 17.98 18.39
C ALA A 264 0.97 18.63 17.14
N GLY A 265 2.21 18.26 16.82
CA GLY A 265 2.89 18.71 15.61
C GLY A 265 2.22 18.15 14.35
N VAL A 266 1.85 16.87 14.39
CA VAL A 266 1.08 16.22 13.31
C VAL A 266 -0.28 16.88 13.13
N ALA A 267 -1.05 17.05 14.21
CA ALA A 267 -2.37 17.71 14.16
C ALA A 267 -2.26 19.11 13.54
N ALA A 268 -1.32 19.93 14.03
CA ALA A 268 -1.09 21.27 13.51
C ALA A 268 -0.63 21.27 12.03
N SER A 269 0.16 20.29 11.60
CA SER A 269 0.55 20.13 10.18
C SER A 269 -0.67 19.87 9.28
N ILE A 270 -1.56 19.01 9.72
CA ILE A 270 -2.78 18.67 8.98
C ILE A 270 -3.79 19.82 8.97
N GLU A 271 -3.96 20.52 10.10
CA GLU A 271 -4.79 21.72 10.16
C GLU A 271 -4.35 22.78 9.13
N ARG A 272 -3.04 23.02 8.99
CA ARG A 272 -2.51 23.93 7.96
C ARG A 272 -2.81 23.46 6.53
N SER A 273 -2.81 22.15 6.28
CA SER A 273 -3.21 21.59 5.00
C SER A 273 -4.72 21.73 4.75
N ILE A 274 -5.56 21.57 5.79
CA ILE A 274 -7.00 21.83 5.72
C ILE A 274 -7.25 23.32 5.42
N ASP A 275 -6.50 24.23 6.02
CA ASP A 275 -6.57 25.65 5.73
C ASP A 275 -6.18 25.98 4.27
N ARG A 276 -5.21 25.24 3.69
CA ARG A 276 -4.88 25.36 2.26
C ARG A 276 -6.08 24.96 1.40
N LEU A 277 -6.74 23.84 1.70
CA LEU A 277 -7.95 23.40 1.00
C LEU A 277 -9.07 24.45 1.10
N HIS A 278 -9.24 25.07 2.26
CA HIS A 278 -10.20 26.16 2.44
C HIS A 278 -9.87 27.38 1.56
N ARG A 279 -8.59 27.80 1.51
CA ARG A 279 -8.14 28.92 0.65
C ARG A 279 -8.31 28.63 -0.84
N LEU A 280 -8.29 27.37 -1.25
CA LEU A 280 -8.58 26.95 -2.62
C LEU A 280 -10.08 26.99 -2.96
N GLY A 281 -10.96 27.23 -1.99
CA GLY A 281 -12.41 27.42 -2.19
C GLY A 281 -13.30 26.36 -1.57
N ALA A 282 -12.73 25.32 -0.95
CA ALA A 282 -13.52 24.29 -0.28
C ALA A 282 -14.18 24.82 1.01
N SER A 283 -15.36 24.30 1.31
CA SER A 283 -16.03 24.48 2.61
C SER A 283 -15.62 23.35 3.56
N ILE A 284 -15.23 23.70 4.78
CA ILE A 284 -14.76 22.75 5.79
C ILE A 284 -15.88 22.52 6.81
N HIS A 285 -16.18 21.25 7.10
CA HIS A 285 -17.29 20.84 7.97
C HIS A 285 -16.79 19.87 9.04
N ASP A 286 -17.06 20.14 10.31
CA ASP A 286 -16.81 19.17 11.36
C ASP A 286 -17.81 18.01 11.28
N VAL A 287 -17.29 16.79 11.20
CA VAL A 287 -18.11 15.56 11.15
C VAL A 287 -17.72 14.62 12.28
N SER A 288 -18.46 13.52 12.43
CA SER A 288 -18.24 12.53 13.49
C SER A 288 -18.33 11.13 12.94
N LEU A 289 -17.36 10.29 13.32
CA LEU A 289 -17.28 8.86 13.02
C LEU A 289 -17.27 8.08 14.35
N PRO A 290 -18.40 7.97 15.06
CA PRO A 290 -18.46 7.53 16.46
C PRO A 290 -17.99 6.09 16.70
N HIS A 291 -18.00 5.24 15.67
CA HIS A 291 -17.55 3.85 15.76
C HIS A 291 -16.07 3.66 15.41
N THR A 292 -15.33 4.72 15.03
CA THR A 292 -13.91 4.62 14.67
C THR A 292 -13.05 3.99 15.77
N ARG A 293 -13.35 4.28 17.04
CA ARG A 293 -12.66 3.69 18.21
C ARG A 293 -12.70 2.16 18.27
N TYR A 294 -13.67 1.53 17.62
CA TYR A 294 -13.80 0.07 17.57
C TYR A 294 -13.16 -0.56 16.34
N ALA A 295 -12.82 0.24 15.32
CA ALA A 295 -12.34 -0.26 14.05
C ALA A 295 -11.01 -1.00 14.18
N LEU A 296 -10.10 -0.51 15.03
CA LEU A 296 -8.82 -1.17 15.28
C LEU A 296 -9.02 -2.58 15.84
N ALA A 297 -9.86 -2.72 16.87
CA ALA A 297 -10.16 -4.03 17.46
C ALA A 297 -10.86 -4.96 16.45
N ALA A 298 -11.82 -4.44 15.67
CA ALA A 298 -12.50 -5.24 14.65
C ALA A 298 -11.52 -5.70 13.56
N TYR A 299 -10.63 -4.83 13.09
CA TYR A 299 -9.58 -5.15 12.12
C TYR A 299 -8.66 -6.25 12.64
N TYR A 300 -8.17 -6.15 13.87
CA TYR A 300 -7.29 -7.14 14.51
C TYR A 300 -8.00 -8.45 14.93
N VAL A 301 -9.30 -8.59 14.64
CA VAL A 301 -10.00 -9.88 14.67
C VAL A 301 -10.23 -10.40 13.24
N ILE A 302 -10.73 -9.55 12.33
CA ILE A 302 -11.06 -9.94 10.96
C ILE A 302 -9.81 -10.33 10.18
N ALA A 303 -8.78 -9.48 10.16
CA ALA A 303 -7.60 -9.72 9.33
C ALA A 303 -6.81 -10.96 9.82
N PRO A 304 -6.57 -11.17 11.12
CA PRO A 304 -5.98 -12.43 11.60
C PRO A 304 -6.84 -13.67 11.32
N ALA A 305 -8.17 -13.60 11.48
CA ALA A 305 -9.08 -14.70 11.15
C ALA A 305 -8.93 -15.13 9.68
N GLU A 306 -9.01 -14.18 8.75
CA GLU A 306 -8.82 -14.45 7.33
C GLU A 306 -7.41 -14.95 7.02
N ALA A 307 -6.39 -14.37 7.66
CA ALA A 307 -4.99 -14.80 7.51
C ALA A 307 -4.79 -16.26 7.93
N SER A 308 -5.40 -16.69 9.03
CA SER A 308 -5.26 -18.07 9.52
C SER A 308 -5.75 -19.10 8.50
N ALA A 309 -6.79 -18.75 7.73
CA ALA A 309 -7.28 -19.57 6.61
C ALA A 309 -6.43 -19.39 5.35
N ASN A 310 -6.10 -18.15 4.98
CA ASN A 310 -5.35 -17.84 3.76
C ASN A 310 -3.95 -18.47 3.76
N LEU A 311 -3.25 -18.40 4.89
CA LEU A 311 -1.90 -18.93 5.08
C LEU A 311 -1.87 -20.43 5.43
N ALA A 312 -3.01 -21.11 5.55
CA ALA A 312 -3.05 -22.55 5.76
C ALA A 312 -2.43 -23.34 4.59
N ARG A 313 -2.39 -22.74 3.39
CA ARG A 313 -1.82 -23.34 2.17
C ARG A 313 -0.29 -23.52 2.19
N TYR A 314 0.41 -22.84 3.10
CA TYR A 314 1.86 -22.94 3.23
C TYR A 314 2.18 -24.11 4.18
N ASP A 315 2.27 -25.28 3.58
CA ASP A 315 2.42 -26.58 4.25
C ASP A 315 3.73 -27.30 3.87
N GLY A 316 4.50 -26.74 2.94
CA GLY A 316 5.75 -27.32 2.44
C GLY A 316 5.57 -28.53 1.52
N VAL A 317 4.35 -28.79 1.03
CA VAL A 317 4.07 -29.94 0.15
C VAL A 317 4.26 -29.57 -1.33
N LYS A 318 3.59 -28.51 -1.78
CA LYS A 318 3.57 -28.12 -3.21
C LYS A 318 4.66 -27.12 -3.60
N TYR A 319 5.01 -26.21 -2.70
CA TYR A 319 5.98 -25.14 -2.91
C TYR A 319 6.45 -24.56 -1.57
N GLY A 320 7.53 -23.78 -1.60
CA GLY A 320 8.12 -23.17 -0.41
C GLY A 320 8.96 -24.15 0.42
N LEU A 321 9.30 -23.72 1.64
CA LEU A 321 10.10 -24.49 2.59
C LEU A 321 9.42 -25.81 2.99
N SER A 322 10.18 -26.92 2.95
CA SER A 322 9.70 -28.27 3.27
C SER A 322 10.67 -28.97 4.22
N GLN A 323 10.29 -29.08 5.49
CA GLN A 323 11.04 -29.80 6.53
C GLN A 323 10.68 -31.29 6.51
N ARG A 324 11.40 -32.08 5.72
CA ARG A 324 11.10 -33.51 5.48
C ARG A 324 11.74 -34.47 6.47
N GLY A 325 12.26 -33.98 7.61
CA GLY A 325 12.90 -34.79 8.64
C GLY A 325 11.94 -35.52 9.58
N GLY A 326 10.66 -35.14 9.58
CA GLY A 326 9.62 -35.69 10.47
C GLY A 326 9.13 -37.10 10.12
N ARG A 327 8.48 -37.74 11.08
CA ARG A 327 7.95 -39.13 10.95
C ARG A 327 6.65 -39.23 10.16
N ASP A 328 5.89 -38.14 10.10
CA ASP A 328 4.58 -38.08 9.45
C ASP A 328 4.33 -36.70 8.82
N LEU A 329 3.21 -36.59 8.08
CA LEU A 329 2.80 -35.35 7.40
C LEU A 329 2.57 -34.21 8.39
N TRP A 330 1.98 -34.47 9.55
CA TRP A 330 1.67 -33.42 10.53
C TRP A 330 2.93 -32.81 11.12
N THR A 331 3.94 -33.64 11.38
CA THR A 331 5.27 -33.22 11.82
C THR A 331 5.93 -32.35 10.76
N MET A 332 5.95 -32.81 9.49
CA MET A 332 6.50 -32.05 8.36
C MET A 332 5.86 -30.66 8.22
N VAL A 333 4.53 -30.58 8.25
CA VAL A 333 3.79 -29.32 8.13
C VAL A 333 4.10 -28.40 9.31
N SER A 334 4.07 -28.93 10.54
CA SER A 334 4.30 -28.14 11.75
C SER A 334 5.73 -27.60 11.80
N GLU A 335 6.72 -28.43 11.49
CA GLU A 335 8.14 -28.04 11.44
C GLU A 335 8.42 -27.04 10.31
N SER A 336 7.83 -27.24 9.13
CA SER A 336 7.98 -26.29 7.99
C SER A 336 7.42 -24.92 8.34
N ARG A 337 6.24 -24.87 8.96
CA ARG A 337 5.59 -23.62 9.38
C ARG A 337 6.34 -22.95 10.52
N ALA A 338 6.81 -23.72 11.50
CA ALA A 338 7.59 -23.20 12.63
C ALA A 338 8.95 -22.64 12.19
N ALA A 339 9.60 -23.27 11.20
CA ALA A 339 10.87 -22.79 10.65
C ALA A 339 10.70 -21.64 9.64
N GLY A 340 9.56 -21.59 8.94
CA GLY A 340 9.34 -20.66 7.84
C GLY A 340 8.69 -19.34 8.22
N PHE A 341 7.75 -19.34 9.18
CA PHE A 341 7.04 -18.13 9.59
C PHE A 341 7.72 -17.44 10.76
N GLY A 342 7.83 -16.11 10.68
CA GLY A 342 8.25 -15.27 11.77
C GLY A 342 7.19 -15.10 12.87
N PRO A 343 7.59 -14.46 13.99
CA PRO A 343 6.78 -14.40 15.21
C PRO A 343 5.46 -13.64 15.03
N GLU A 344 5.43 -12.55 14.27
CA GLU A 344 4.19 -11.78 14.06
C GLU A 344 3.20 -12.55 13.19
N VAL A 345 3.67 -13.25 12.15
CA VAL A 345 2.82 -14.10 11.32
C VAL A 345 2.21 -15.24 12.14
N LEU A 346 3.03 -15.94 12.94
CA LEU A 346 2.54 -16.97 13.85
C LEU A 346 1.53 -16.41 14.86
N ARG A 347 1.79 -15.24 15.45
CA ARG A 347 0.86 -14.57 16.38
C ARG A 347 -0.51 -14.34 15.72
N ARG A 348 -0.55 -13.79 14.50
CA ARG A 348 -1.81 -13.53 13.77
C ARG A 348 -2.52 -14.83 13.38
N ILE A 349 -1.80 -15.86 12.98
CA ILE A 349 -2.39 -17.19 12.71
C ILE A 349 -3.04 -17.76 13.98
N MET A 350 -2.37 -17.67 15.13
CA MET A 350 -2.90 -18.17 16.41
C MET A 350 -4.16 -17.41 16.85
N ILE A 351 -4.13 -16.07 16.80
CA ILE A 351 -5.29 -15.22 17.12
C ILE A 351 -6.45 -15.51 16.18
N GLY A 352 -6.18 -15.62 14.87
CA GLY A 352 -7.20 -15.91 13.87
C GLY A 352 -7.85 -17.27 14.04
N THR A 353 -7.03 -18.30 14.28
CA THR A 353 -7.53 -19.67 14.54
C THR A 353 -8.40 -19.71 15.79
N TYR A 354 -8.02 -18.98 16.85
CA TYR A 354 -8.84 -18.84 18.04
C TYR A 354 -10.17 -18.12 17.76
N ALA A 355 -10.13 -16.99 17.07
CA ALA A 355 -11.32 -16.20 16.73
C ALA A 355 -12.32 -16.96 15.84
N LEU A 356 -11.85 -17.93 15.06
CA LEU A 356 -12.67 -18.80 14.21
C LEU A 356 -13.09 -20.12 14.88
N SER A 357 -12.57 -20.42 16.07
CA SER A 357 -12.83 -21.69 16.74
C SER A 357 -14.26 -21.81 17.27
N SER A 358 -14.76 -23.05 17.33
CA SER A 358 -16.08 -23.36 17.87
C SER A 358 -16.23 -22.82 19.30
N GLY A 359 -17.36 -22.18 19.58
CA GLY A 359 -17.63 -21.50 20.86
C GLY A 359 -17.18 -20.03 20.92
N TYR A 360 -16.21 -19.62 20.10
CA TYR A 360 -15.70 -18.25 20.06
C TYR A 360 -16.05 -17.49 18.78
N TYR A 361 -16.40 -18.20 17.70
CA TYR A 361 -16.76 -17.63 16.39
C TYR A 361 -17.77 -16.46 16.47
N ASP A 362 -18.89 -16.66 17.15
CA ASP A 362 -19.93 -15.64 17.26
C ASP A 362 -19.50 -14.42 18.11
N ALA A 363 -18.74 -14.69 19.18
CA ALA A 363 -18.29 -13.70 20.13
C ALA A 363 -17.18 -12.80 19.57
N TYR A 364 -16.33 -13.32 18.69
CA TYR A 364 -15.21 -12.60 18.10
C TYR A 364 -15.47 -12.26 16.64
N TYR A 365 -15.42 -13.24 15.73
CA TYR A 365 -15.43 -12.98 14.29
C TYR A 365 -16.76 -12.35 13.82
N VAL A 366 -17.91 -12.93 14.19
CA VAL A 366 -19.22 -12.35 13.83
C VAL A 366 -19.42 -10.98 14.49
N LYS A 367 -18.97 -10.81 15.74
CA LYS A 367 -19.04 -9.52 16.43
C LYS A 367 -18.21 -8.45 15.73
N ALA A 368 -16.99 -8.78 15.31
CA ALA A 368 -16.12 -7.87 14.57
C ALA A 368 -16.72 -7.50 13.20
N GLN A 369 -17.34 -8.45 12.50
CA GLN A 369 -18.06 -8.18 11.24
C GLN A 369 -19.25 -7.23 11.46
N LYS A 370 -20.00 -7.36 12.57
CA LYS A 370 -21.07 -6.40 12.92
C LYS A 370 -20.51 -5.01 13.21
N VAL A 371 -19.37 -4.92 13.92
CA VAL A 371 -18.68 -3.63 14.15
C VAL A 371 -18.21 -3.02 12.83
N ARG A 372 -17.66 -3.82 11.92
CA ARG A 372 -17.30 -3.38 10.56
C ARG A 372 -18.50 -2.75 9.83
N SER A 373 -19.69 -3.33 9.95
CA SER A 373 -20.91 -2.74 9.39
C SER A 373 -21.25 -1.37 10.01
N LEU A 374 -21.05 -1.19 11.32
CA LEU A 374 -21.26 0.10 11.98
C LEU A 374 -20.25 1.15 11.51
N VAL A 375 -18.97 0.77 11.41
CA VAL A 375 -17.92 1.67 10.86
C VAL A 375 -18.25 2.09 9.43
N ARG A 376 -18.76 1.17 8.61
CA ARG A 376 -19.20 1.51 7.25
C ARG A 376 -20.41 2.45 7.24
N ALA A 377 -21.40 2.19 8.10
CA ALA A 377 -22.57 3.05 8.22
C ALA A 377 -22.21 4.49 8.61
N ASP A 378 -21.21 4.70 9.47
CA ASP A 378 -20.73 6.04 9.82
C ASP A 378 -20.24 6.80 8.58
N PHE A 379 -19.43 6.16 7.71
CA PHE A 379 -19.00 6.78 6.47
C PHE A 379 -20.16 7.05 5.51
N ASP A 380 -21.06 6.08 5.34
CA ASP A 380 -22.22 6.22 4.47
C ASP A 380 -23.05 7.46 4.88
N THR A 381 -23.33 7.62 6.19
CA THR A 381 -24.02 8.79 6.73
C THR A 381 -23.23 10.09 6.55
N VAL A 382 -21.92 10.09 6.82
CA VAL A 382 -21.11 11.31 6.68
C VAL A 382 -21.07 11.80 5.24
N PHE A 383 -20.94 10.90 4.26
CA PHE A 383 -20.91 11.26 2.84
C PHE A 383 -22.26 11.77 2.28
N GLU A 384 -23.35 11.71 3.04
CA GLU A 384 -24.59 12.46 2.70
C GLU A 384 -24.36 13.98 2.82
N SER A 385 -23.48 14.39 3.73
CA SER A 385 -23.26 15.80 4.10
C SER A 385 -21.98 16.42 3.52
N VAL A 386 -20.98 15.61 3.18
CA VAL A 386 -19.68 16.05 2.64
C VAL A 386 -19.25 15.19 1.46
N ASP A 387 -18.37 15.70 0.61
CA ASP A 387 -17.96 15.02 -0.62
C ASP A 387 -16.71 14.15 -0.41
N LEU A 388 -15.84 14.52 0.54
CA LEU A 388 -14.68 13.75 0.98
C LEU A 388 -14.28 14.15 2.41
N LEU A 389 -13.38 13.38 3.02
CA LEU A 389 -12.79 13.71 4.34
C LEU A 389 -11.30 14.05 4.24
N ALA A 390 -10.85 14.95 5.11
CA ALA A 390 -9.44 15.29 5.29
C ALA A 390 -9.00 14.94 6.72
N THR A 391 -7.96 14.12 6.86
CA THR A 391 -7.51 13.57 8.15
C THR A 391 -5.98 13.42 8.20
N PRO A 392 -5.36 13.33 9.38
CA PRO A 392 -4.01 12.79 9.48
C PRO A 392 -4.00 11.33 9.01
N THR A 393 -2.92 10.92 8.35
CA THR A 393 -2.77 9.52 7.95
C THR A 393 -2.45 8.63 9.16
N CYS A 394 -1.65 9.13 10.09
CA CYS A 394 -1.14 8.40 11.24
C CYS A 394 -0.96 9.35 12.43
N PRO A 395 -0.95 8.83 13.67
CA PRO A 395 -0.93 9.68 14.86
C PRO A 395 0.41 10.38 15.11
N THR A 396 1.51 9.87 14.56
CA THR A 396 2.87 10.38 14.78
C THR A 396 3.64 10.44 13.46
N VAL A 397 4.78 11.14 13.44
CA VAL A 397 5.82 10.95 12.42
C VAL A 397 6.46 9.55 12.53
N ALA A 398 7.31 9.20 11.56
CA ALA A 398 8.04 7.94 11.56
C ALA A 398 8.80 7.72 12.88
N PHE A 399 8.57 6.59 13.55
CA PHE A 399 9.20 6.25 14.84
C PHE A 399 10.56 5.55 14.65
N ARG A 400 11.36 5.43 15.72
CA ARG A 400 12.65 4.75 15.66
C ARG A 400 12.48 3.23 15.65
N PHE A 401 13.45 2.53 15.05
CA PHE A 401 13.49 1.07 15.13
C PHE A 401 13.47 0.59 16.59
N GLY A 402 12.71 -0.48 16.86
CA GLY A 402 12.58 -1.07 18.18
C GLY A 402 11.68 -0.31 19.18
N GLU A 403 11.22 0.90 18.85
CA GLU A 403 10.40 1.72 19.76
C GLU A 403 9.04 1.07 20.08
N ARG A 404 8.50 0.28 19.13
CA ARG A 404 7.14 -0.29 19.20
C ARG A 404 7.08 -1.81 19.02
N THR A 405 8.21 -2.51 19.05
CA THR A 405 8.25 -3.97 18.80
C THR A 405 8.12 -4.81 20.07
N SER A 406 8.38 -4.23 21.25
CA SER A 406 8.26 -4.89 22.55
C SER A 406 6.81 -5.04 23.01
N ASP A 407 5.95 -4.08 22.64
CA ASP A 407 4.50 -4.13 22.82
C ASP A 407 3.80 -4.13 21.44
N PRO A 408 3.26 -5.27 20.99
CA PRO A 408 2.52 -5.36 19.74
C PRO A 408 1.36 -4.37 19.64
N TYR A 409 0.70 -4.05 20.75
CA TYR A 409 -0.43 -3.12 20.74
C TYR A 409 0.01 -1.71 20.34
N SER A 410 1.16 -1.26 20.84
CA SER A 410 1.77 0.02 20.45
C SER A 410 2.08 0.12 18.95
N MET A 411 2.47 -0.99 18.30
CA MET A 411 2.61 -1.05 16.85
C MET A 411 1.26 -0.90 16.15
N TYR A 412 0.24 -1.61 16.63
CA TYR A 412 -1.10 -1.61 16.03
C TYR A 412 -1.77 -0.23 16.08
N LEU A 413 -1.49 0.57 17.11
CA LEU A 413 -1.96 1.95 17.20
C LEU A 413 -1.43 2.86 16.08
N ALA A 414 -0.37 2.48 15.36
CA ALA A 414 0.07 3.22 14.18
C ALA A 414 -1.00 3.25 13.07
N ASP A 415 -1.85 2.22 13.00
CA ASP A 415 -2.85 2.04 11.95
C ASP A 415 -4.24 2.62 12.33
N VAL A 416 -4.37 3.24 13.51
CA VAL A 416 -5.68 3.61 14.09
C VAL A 416 -6.52 4.51 13.18
N LEU A 417 -5.86 5.35 12.36
CA LEU A 417 -6.52 6.27 11.42
C LEU A 417 -6.68 5.70 10.01
N THR A 418 -6.10 4.53 9.72
CA THR A 418 -6.09 3.93 8.38
C THR A 418 -7.00 2.71 8.25
N VAL A 419 -7.17 1.90 9.29
CA VAL A 419 -7.93 0.62 9.24
C VAL A 419 -9.40 0.80 8.88
N THR A 420 -10.00 1.93 9.25
CA THR A 420 -11.44 2.20 9.07
C THR A 420 -11.83 2.19 7.59
N LEU A 421 -10.94 2.69 6.71
CA LEU A 421 -11.16 2.68 5.26
C LEU A 421 -11.19 1.25 4.69
N ASN A 422 -10.33 0.35 5.19
CA ASN A 422 -10.31 -1.04 4.75
C ASN A 422 -11.58 -1.77 5.21
N CYS A 423 -12.00 -1.53 6.46
CA CYS A 423 -13.28 -2.02 6.97
C CYS A 423 -14.47 -1.56 6.11
N ALA A 424 -14.49 -0.29 5.69
CA ALA A 424 -15.55 0.27 4.85
C ALA A 424 -15.38 -0.03 3.34
N GLY A 425 -14.20 -0.46 2.88
CA GLY A 425 -13.90 -0.70 1.47
C GLY A 425 -13.64 0.57 0.65
N LEU A 426 -13.36 1.70 1.29
CA LEU A 426 -13.31 3.04 0.69
C LEU A 426 -11.91 3.42 0.17
N PRO A 427 -11.80 4.24 -0.90
CA PRO A 427 -10.50 4.74 -1.35
C PRO A 427 -9.91 5.77 -0.36
N GLY A 428 -8.59 5.79 -0.24
CA GLY A 428 -7.84 6.76 0.56
C GLY A 428 -6.53 7.14 -0.10
N LEU A 429 -6.34 8.44 -0.34
CA LEU A 429 -5.15 9.02 -0.96
C LEU A 429 -4.36 9.80 0.08
N VAL A 430 -3.06 9.50 0.18
CA VAL A 430 -2.12 10.24 1.02
C VAL A 430 -1.27 11.13 0.14
N VAL A 431 -1.14 12.39 0.56
CA VAL A 431 -0.19 13.36 -0.02
C VAL A 431 0.69 13.95 1.10
N PRO A 432 1.96 14.29 0.80
CA PRO A 432 2.82 14.96 1.77
C PRO A 432 2.21 16.30 2.26
N ALA A 433 2.24 16.51 3.57
CA ALA A 433 1.93 17.76 4.25
C ALA A 433 3.24 18.41 4.76
N ASP A 434 3.14 19.33 5.73
CA ASP A 434 4.33 19.94 6.32
C ASP A 434 5.11 18.94 7.18
N GLU A 435 6.42 19.17 7.31
CA GLU A 435 7.28 18.35 8.16
C GLU A 435 7.14 18.71 9.65
N VAL A 436 7.35 17.71 10.50
CA VAL A 436 7.50 17.86 11.96
C VAL A 436 8.84 17.23 12.33
N ASP A 437 9.71 17.97 13.01
CA ASP A 437 11.08 17.53 13.33
C ASP A 437 11.90 17.05 12.12
N ARG A 438 11.69 17.67 10.95
CA ARG A 438 12.27 17.29 9.64
C ARG A 438 11.83 15.92 9.12
N LEU A 439 10.73 15.40 9.66
CA LEU A 439 10.11 14.15 9.22
C LEU A 439 8.80 14.46 8.50
N PRO A 440 8.49 13.75 7.41
CA PRO A 440 7.25 13.96 6.68
C PRO A 440 6.01 13.64 7.53
N VAL A 441 4.93 14.37 7.25
CA VAL A 441 3.57 14.08 7.71
C VAL A 441 2.69 13.88 6.47
N GLY A 442 1.78 12.91 6.49
CA GLY A 442 0.84 12.67 5.39
C GLY A 442 -0.57 13.17 5.69
N LEU A 443 -1.12 14.00 4.80
CA LEU A 443 -2.55 14.28 4.73
C LEU A 443 -3.26 13.12 4.03
N GLN A 444 -4.22 12.51 4.70
CA GLN A 444 -5.10 11.48 4.14
C GLN A 444 -6.44 12.08 3.71
N LEU A 445 -6.72 11.99 2.42
CA LEU A 445 -8.00 12.29 1.79
C LEU A 445 -8.80 10.99 1.63
N ILE A 446 -10.03 10.94 2.16
CA ILE A 446 -10.90 9.76 2.12
C ILE A 446 -12.12 10.07 1.25
N GLY A 447 -12.36 9.26 0.23
CA GLY A 447 -13.47 9.45 -0.69
C GLY A 447 -14.58 8.41 -0.48
N PRO A 448 -15.78 8.65 -1.01
CA PRO A 448 -16.79 7.60 -1.15
C PRO A 448 -16.28 6.49 -2.08
N ALA A 449 -16.96 5.34 -2.08
CA ALA A 449 -16.64 4.26 -3.01
C ALA A 449 -16.62 4.77 -4.46
N LEU A 450 -15.57 4.41 -5.20
CA LEU A 450 -15.28 4.88 -6.57
C LEU A 450 -14.99 6.38 -6.70
N GLY A 451 -14.74 7.07 -5.58
CA GLY A 451 -14.42 8.50 -5.52
C GLY A 451 -12.96 8.84 -5.83
N GLU A 452 -12.16 7.92 -6.38
CA GLU A 452 -10.74 8.21 -6.70
C GLU A 452 -10.54 9.44 -7.62
N PRO A 453 -11.38 9.70 -8.64
CA PRO A 453 -11.24 10.92 -9.46
C PRO A 453 -11.33 12.21 -8.64
N LEU A 454 -12.23 12.25 -7.65
CA LEU A 454 -12.36 13.41 -6.76
C LEU A 454 -11.11 13.56 -5.89
N LEU A 455 -10.59 12.46 -5.34
CA LEU A 455 -9.38 12.49 -4.51
C LEU A 455 -8.18 13.03 -5.30
N PHE A 456 -7.97 12.55 -6.52
CA PHE A 456 -6.88 13.05 -7.37
C PHE A 456 -7.07 14.52 -7.75
N ARG A 457 -8.30 14.95 -8.05
CA ARG A 457 -8.58 16.37 -8.33
C ARG A 457 -8.18 17.28 -7.16
N VAL A 458 -8.56 16.91 -5.94
CA VAL A 458 -8.24 17.70 -4.74
C VAL A 458 -6.75 17.66 -4.42
N ALA A 459 -6.13 16.50 -4.54
CA ALA A 459 -4.70 16.35 -4.32
C ALA A 459 -3.85 17.14 -5.34
N ASP A 460 -4.22 17.14 -6.63
CA ASP A 460 -3.53 17.90 -7.68
C ASP A 460 -3.64 19.42 -7.42
N ALA A 461 -4.81 19.90 -6.97
CA ALA A 461 -4.98 21.30 -6.59
C ALA A 461 -4.09 21.69 -5.39
N LEU A 462 -3.94 20.81 -4.40
CA LEU A 462 -3.07 21.04 -3.24
C LEU A 462 -1.59 20.99 -3.62
N GLU A 463 -1.17 20.01 -4.44
CA GLU A 463 0.22 19.83 -4.89
C GLU A 463 0.72 21.04 -5.71
N ARG A 464 -0.15 21.69 -6.50
CA ARG A 464 0.21 22.90 -7.28
C ARG A 464 0.31 24.18 -6.45
N MET A 465 -0.25 24.18 -5.24
CA MET A 465 -0.21 25.33 -4.33
C MET A 465 1.07 25.33 -3.48
N ALA A 466 1.65 24.14 -3.24
CA ALA A 466 2.90 23.94 -2.51
C ALA A 466 4.11 24.38 -3.35
#